data_AF-A0A8T0T9U0-F1
#
_entry.id   AF-A0A8T0T9U0-F1
#
_cell.length_a   1.000
_cell.length_b   1.000
_cell.length_c   1.000
_cell.angle_alpha   90.00
_cell.angle_beta   90.00
_cell.angle_gamma   90.00
#
_symmetry.space_group_name_H-M   'P 1'
#
loop_
_entity.id
_entity.type
_entity.pdbx_description
1 polymer ?
#
loop_
_entity_poly.entity_id
_entity_poly.type
_entity_poly.pdbx_seq_one_letter_code
_entity_poly.pdbx_strand_id
1 'polypeptide(L)'
;MIMGGDFNLIRKESEKSSDHYNHLLIAQFNDFIGNHLLREVTRVGSKYTWTNKQTAPVLVNLDRFFMTTWGLTRVESDHSPIILDSGVHRAPRPRYFFFENQWLLKPNFHAMVAEK
;
A
#
# COMPACT_ATOMS: atom_id res chain seq x y z
N MET A 1 3.31 8.71 -5.65
CA MET A 1 4.50 8.88 -4.79
C MET A 1 4.26 8.10 -3.51
N ILE A 2 5.28 7.45 -2.96
CA ILE A 2 5.21 6.74 -1.67
C ILE A 2 6.14 7.47 -0.70
N MET A 3 5.65 7.72 0.52
CA MET A 3 6.40 8.26 1.64
C MET A 3 6.29 7.29 2.79
N GLY A 4 7.39 6.96 3.46
CA GLY A 4 7.31 6.13 4.66
C GLY A 4 8.51 6.33 5.57
N GLY A 5 8.30 5.97 6.84
CA GLY A 5 9.29 6.13 7.90
C GLY A 5 8.64 6.27 9.27
N ASP A 6 9.45 6.68 10.24
CA ASP A 6 9.03 7.00 11.60
C ASP A 6 8.51 8.44 11.66
N PHE A 7 7.21 8.60 11.93
CA PHE A 7 6.56 9.90 12.04
C PHE A 7 6.56 10.45 13.47
N ASN A 8 6.89 9.62 14.47
CA ASN A 8 6.74 9.96 15.89
C ASN A 8 5.34 10.47 16.29
N LEU A 9 4.29 10.11 15.52
CA LEU A 9 2.90 10.54 15.71
C LEU A 9 1.92 9.35 15.62
N ILE A 10 0.93 9.35 16.50
CA ILE A 10 -0.22 8.41 16.45
C ILE A 10 -1.41 9.08 15.75
N ARG A 11 -2.24 8.28 15.07
CA ARG A 11 -3.47 8.70 14.39
C ARG A 11 -4.73 8.46 15.22
N LYS A 12 -4.66 7.54 16.19
CA LYS A 12 -5.77 7.17 17.08
C LYS A 12 -5.24 6.67 18.41
N GLU A 13 -6.02 6.79 19.47
CA GLU A 13 -5.64 6.37 20.83
C GLU A 13 -5.23 4.90 20.89
N SER A 14 -5.96 4.03 20.17
CA SER A 14 -5.68 2.58 20.12
C SER A 14 -4.29 2.19 19.60
N GLU A 15 -3.53 3.13 19.04
CA GLU A 15 -2.16 2.96 18.56
C GLU A 15 -1.09 3.19 19.62
N LYS A 16 -1.49 3.58 20.82
CA LYS A 16 -0.63 3.65 22.00
C LYS A 16 -1.22 2.74 23.08
N SER A 17 -0.37 2.06 23.85
CA SER A 17 -0.83 1.19 24.94
C SER A 17 -1.11 1.94 26.24
N SER A 18 -0.78 3.22 26.32
CA SER A 18 -1.03 4.07 27.49
C SER A 18 -1.97 5.21 27.14
N ASP A 19 -2.65 5.73 28.16
CA ASP A 19 -3.67 6.78 28.02
C ASP A 19 -3.08 8.20 27.91
N HIS A 20 -1.76 8.30 27.72
CA HIS A 20 -1.07 9.57 27.60
C HIS A 20 -0.92 9.97 26.13
N TYR A 21 -1.89 10.69 25.59
CA TYR A 21 -1.91 11.16 24.21
C TYR A 21 -2.25 12.64 24.12
N ASN A 22 -1.81 13.27 23.01
CA ASN A 22 -2.10 14.65 22.70
C ASN A 22 -3.13 14.70 21.56
N HIS A 23 -4.40 14.96 21.89
CA HIS A 23 -5.49 15.00 20.91
C HIS A 23 -5.28 16.06 19.83
N LEU A 24 -4.62 17.18 20.15
CA LEU A 24 -4.33 18.22 19.17
C LEU A 24 -3.35 17.71 18.10
N LEU A 25 -2.28 17.02 18.52
CA LEU A 25 -1.32 16.43 17.57
C LEU A 25 -1.96 15.31 16.74
N ILE A 26 -2.85 14.51 17.34
CA ILE A 26 -3.62 13.49 16.61
C ILE A 26 -4.49 14.15 15.52
N ALA A 27 -5.22 15.21 15.88
CA ALA A 27 -6.06 15.95 14.94
C ALA A 27 -5.23 16.55 13.81
N GLN A 28 -4.18 17.31 14.15
CA GLN A 28 -3.28 17.93 13.17
C GLN A 28 -2.63 16.91 12.23
N PHE A 29 -2.26 15.74 12.74
CA PHE A 29 -1.67 14.70 11.90
C PHE A 29 -2.70 14.10 10.93
N ASN A 30 -3.93 13.84 11.39
CA ASN A 30 -5.02 13.39 10.51
C ASN A 30 -5.42 14.46 9.49
N ASP A 31 -5.42 15.74 9.88
CA ASP A 31 -5.66 16.87 8.97
C ASP A 31 -4.57 16.97 7.90
N PHE A 32 -3.30 16.82 8.29
CA PHE A 32 -2.18 16.77 7.33
C PHE A 32 -2.37 15.66 6.30
N ILE A 33 -2.74 14.45 6.75
CA ILE A 33 -3.01 13.30 5.87
C ILE A 33 -4.18 13.62 4.91
N GLY A 34 -5.27 14.18 5.43
CA GLY A 34 -6.45 14.55 4.65
C GLY A 34 -6.17 15.64 3.62
N ASN A 35 -5.51 16.73 4.03
CA ASN A 35 -5.17 17.87 3.18
C ASN A 35 -4.25 17.50 2.01
N HIS A 36 -3.42 16.47 2.18
CA HIS A 36 -2.50 15.99 1.16
C HIS A 36 -3.00 14.74 0.42
N LEU A 37 -4.26 14.34 0.65
CA LEU A 37 -4.90 13.17 0.03
C LEU A 37 -4.05 11.90 0.16
N LEU A 38 -3.41 11.74 1.31
CA LEU A 38 -2.53 10.61 1.60
C LEU A 38 -3.35 9.39 1.99
N ARG A 39 -3.11 8.27 1.32
CA ARG A 39 -3.67 6.97 1.71
C ARG A 39 -2.63 6.18 2.48
N GLU A 40 -2.96 5.77 3.70
CA GLU A 40 -2.10 4.91 4.50
C GLU A 40 -2.10 3.49 3.94
N VAL A 41 -0.92 2.94 3.75
CA VAL A 41 -0.73 1.53 3.39
C VAL A 41 -0.86 0.71 4.66
N THR A 42 -1.84 -0.18 4.70
CA THR A 42 -2.05 -1.05 5.86
C THR A 42 -0.87 -2.00 6.00
N ARG A 43 -0.18 -1.95 7.14
CA ARG A 43 0.80 -2.99 7.51
C ARG A 43 0.07 -4.23 8.02
N VAL A 44 0.55 -5.37 7.58
CA VAL A 44 0.18 -6.69 8.13
C VAL A 44 1.23 -7.07 9.17
N GLY A 45 0.80 -7.61 10.31
CA GLY A 45 1.68 -8.05 11.39
C GLY A 45 1.53 -7.23 12.67
N SER A 46 2.66 -6.88 13.30
CA SER A 46 2.67 -6.24 14.63
C SER A 46 1.89 -4.93 14.67
N LYS A 47 0.98 -4.83 15.65
CA LYS A 47 0.17 -3.63 15.94
C LYS A 47 1.03 -2.41 16.29
N TYR A 48 2.13 -2.64 17.01
CA TYR A 48 3.05 -1.60 17.49
C TYR A 48 4.41 -1.76 16.80
N THR A 49 5.11 -0.64 16.61
CA THR A 49 6.42 -0.61 15.93
C THR A 49 7.54 -0.10 16.84
N TRP A 50 7.17 0.51 17.96
CA TRP A 50 8.11 1.02 18.94
C TRP A 50 7.74 0.61 20.37
N THR A 51 8.76 0.42 21.21
CA THR A 51 8.62 0.23 22.66
C THR A 51 9.73 0.95 23.41
N ASN A 52 9.41 1.50 24.59
CA ASN A 52 10.40 2.09 25.48
C ASN A 52 11.30 1.06 26.20
N LYS A 53 11.04 -0.26 26.04
CA LYS A 53 11.80 -1.37 26.63
C LYS A 53 11.89 -1.34 28.17
N GLN A 54 10.97 -0.68 28.85
CA GLN A 54 10.88 -0.70 30.31
C GLN A 54 10.11 -1.94 30.80
N THR A 55 10.18 -2.22 32.11
CA THR A 55 9.50 -3.37 32.75
C THR A 55 7.99 -3.38 32.51
N ALA A 56 7.36 -2.20 32.52
CA ALA A 56 5.99 -1.98 32.05
C ALA A 56 6.05 -1.20 30.73
N PRO A 57 6.18 -1.88 29.59
CA PRO A 57 6.51 -1.22 28.34
C PRO A 57 5.33 -0.41 27.80
N VAL A 58 5.61 0.81 27.36
CA VAL A 58 4.69 1.56 26.49
C VAL A 58 4.95 1.12 25.06
N LEU A 59 3.90 0.69 24.37
CA LEU A 59 3.92 0.25 22.98
C LEU A 59 3.25 1.31 22.12
N VAL A 60 3.88 1.69 21.01
CA VAL A 60 3.38 2.75 20.13
C VAL A 60 3.54 2.36 18.67
N ASN A 61 2.55 2.72 17.86
CA ASN A 61 2.62 2.60 16.40
C ASN A 61 3.08 3.92 15.76
N LEU A 62 4.36 3.99 15.35
CA LEU A 62 5.00 5.21 14.86
C LEU A 62 5.43 5.15 13.39
N ASP A 63 5.69 3.94 12.87
CA ASP A 63 6.16 3.74 11.50
C ASP A 63 5.00 3.58 10.53
N ARG A 64 4.96 4.39 9.47
CA ARG A 64 3.87 4.40 8.51
C ARG A 64 4.38 4.51 7.09
N PHE A 65 3.54 4.08 6.16
CA PHE A 65 3.72 4.28 4.74
C PHE A 65 2.45 4.92 4.20
N PHE A 66 2.61 6.02 3.47
CA PHE A 66 1.55 6.75 2.80
C PHE A 66 1.83 6.78 1.30
N MET A 67 0.77 6.77 0.52
CA MET A 67 0.84 6.98 -0.92
C MET A 67 -0.09 8.12 -1.35
N THR A 68 0.38 8.95 -2.27
CA THR A 68 -0.48 9.89 -2.99
C THR A 68 -1.14 9.13 -4.14
N THR A 69 -2.47 9.02 -4.12
CA THR A 69 -3.22 8.39 -5.21
C THR A 69 -3.45 9.38 -6.33
N TRP A 70 -2.41 9.70 -7.08
CA TRP A 70 -2.61 10.26 -8.41
C TRP A 70 -3.09 9.09 -9.30
N GLY A 71 -4.42 8.95 -9.47
CA GLY A 71 -4.99 8.06 -10.50
C GLY A 71 -5.80 6.83 -10.05
N LEU A 72 -6.29 6.74 -8.80
CA LEU A 72 -7.34 5.75 -8.45
C LEU A 72 -8.76 6.31 -8.56
N THR A 73 -8.93 7.62 -8.79
CA THR A 73 -10.17 8.20 -9.32
C THR A 73 -10.11 8.13 -10.85
N ARG A 74 -10.55 6.98 -11.34
CA ARG A 74 -10.85 6.62 -12.72
C ARG A 74 -11.85 7.62 -13.33
N VAL A 75 -11.38 8.49 -14.24
CA VAL A 75 -12.28 9.35 -15.04
C VAL A 75 -12.43 8.84 -16.48
N GLU A 76 -11.48 8.06 -17.03
CA GLU A 76 -11.54 7.68 -18.46
C GLU A 76 -11.10 6.25 -18.82
N SER A 77 -10.70 5.40 -17.86
CA SER A 77 -10.48 3.98 -18.15
C SER A 77 -11.68 3.18 -17.66
N ASP A 78 -12.27 2.34 -18.49
CA ASP A 78 -13.34 1.41 -18.10
C ASP A 78 -12.82 0.24 -17.25
N HIS A 79 -11.51 0.00 -17.22
CA HIS A 79 -10.86 -1.02 -16.39
C HIS A 79 -10.27 -0.43 -15.09
N SER A 80 -10.49 -1.14 -13.97
CA SER A 80 -9.80 -0.83 -12.71
C SER A 80 -8.46 -1.57 -12.67
N PRO A 81 -7.34 -0.94 -12.25
CA PRO A 81 -6.09 -1.66 -12.07
C PRO A 81 -6.22 -2.64 -10.91
N ILE A 82 -5.85 -3.90 -11.15
CA ILE A 82 -5.74 -4.93 -10.13
C ILE A 82 -4.33 -4.86 -9.56
N ILE A 83 -4.20 -4.51 -8.28
CA ILE A 83 -2.94 -4.64 -7.55
C ILE A 83 -2.97 -5.98 -6.82
N LEU A 84 -2.08 -6.88 -7.21
CA LEU A 84 -1.87 -8.17 -6.56
C LEU A 84 -0.53 -8.13 -5.81
N ASP A 85 -0.58 -8.15 -4.48
CA ASP A 85 0.58 -8.50 -3.64
C ASP A 85 0.35 -9.89 -3.08
N SER A 86 1.26 -10.82 -3.40
CA SER A 86 1.12 -12.23 -3.04
C SER A 86 1.82 -12.61 -1.74
N GLY A 87 2.62 -11.74 -1.12
CA GLY A 87 3.22 -11.99 0.20
C GLY A 87 4.12 -13.24 0.35
N VAL A 88 4.45 -13.99 -0.71
CA VAL A 88 5.25 -15.23 -0.61
C VAL A 88 6.67 -15.06 -1.20
N HIS A 89 7.67 -15.39 -0.38
CA HIS A 89 9.07 -15.55 -0.76
C HIS A 89 9.24 -16.70 -1.78
N ARG A 90 9.92 -16.39 -2.91
CA ARG A 90 10.49 -17.27 -3.97
C ARG A 90 9.96 -18.71 -4.11
N ALA A 91 9.19 -18.92 -5.18
CA ALA A 91 9.24 -20.09 -6.07
C ALA A 91 9.24 -19.58 -7.54
N PRO A 92 9.73 -20.33 -8.55
CA PRO A 92 9.76 -19.85 -9.93
C PRO A 92 8.33 -19.54 -10.39
N ARG A 93 8.10 -18.29 -10.81
CA ARG A 93 6.76 -17.82 -11.21
C ARG A 93 6.26 -18.63 -12.42
N PRO A 94 4.95 -18.91 -12.53
CA PRO A 94 4.38 -19.39 -13.78
C PRO A 94 4.66 -18.37 -14.88
N ARG A 95 5.10 -18.82 -16.05
CA ARG A 95 5.23 -17.93 -17.21
C ARG A 95 3.83 -17.58 -17.68
N TYR A 96 3.42 -16.33 -17.43
CA TYR A 96 2.20 -15.81 -18.03
C TYR A 96 2.44 -15.58 -19.52
N PHE A 97 1.56 -16.14 -20.34
CA PHE A 97 1.45 -15.75 -21.75
C PHE A 97 0.62 -14.49 -21.81
N PHE A 98 1.22 -13.42 -22.30
CA PHE A 98 0.51 -12.19 -22.61
C PHE A 98 0.18 -12.19 -24.09
N PHE A 99 -1.05 -11.79 -24.42
CA PHE A 99 -1.53 -11.66 -25.77
C PHE A 99 -2.04 -10.24 -25.97
N GLU A 100 -1.48 -9.54 -26.95
CA GLU A 100 -1.98 -8.23 -27.36
C GLU A 100 -2.77 -8.35 -28.65
N ASN A 101 -3.95 -7.72 -28.70
CA ASN A 101 -4.84 -7.76 -29.87
C ASN A 101 -4.18 -7.22 -31.16
N GLN A 102 -3.15 -6.38 -31.03
CA GLN A 102 -2.36 -5.92 -32.17
C GLN A 102 -1.67 -7.07 -32.92
N TRP A 103 -1.46 -8.22 -32.29
CA TRP A 103 -0.87 -9.38 -32.95
C TRP A 103 -1.83 -10.03 -33.95
N LEU A 104 -3.15 -9.91 -33.75
CA LEU A 104 -4.15 -10.34 -34.75
C LEU A 104 -4.04 -9.54 -36.05
N LEU A 105 -3.49 -8.34 -36.00
CA LEU A 105 -3.29 -7.47 -37.15
C LEU A 105 -2.02 -7.82 -37.94
N LYS A 106 -1.14 -8.69 -37.41
CA LYS A 106 0.03 -9.15 -38.16
C LYS A 106 -0.40 -10.11 -39.26
N PRO A 107 -0.02 -9.85 -40.54
CA PRO A 107 -0.22 -10.83 -41.60
C PRO A 107 0.37 -12.17 -41.18
N ASN A 108 -0.39 -13.25 -41.35
CA ASN A 108 -0.02 -14.63 -41.01
C ASN A 108 0.02 -14.99 -39.51
N PHE A 109 -0.50 -14.16 -38.61
CA PHE A 109 -0.57 -14.50 -37.18
C PHE A 109 -1.29 -15.83 -36.92
N HIS A 110 -2.40 -16.09 -37.60
CA HIS A 110 -3.16 -17.33 -37.44
C HIS A 110 -2.38 -18.56 -37.89
N ALA A 111 -1.60 -18.47 -38.98
CA ALA A 111 -0.75 -19.56 -39.44
C ALA A 111 0.40 -19.84 -38.45
N MET A 112 1.03 -18.78 -37.93
CA MET A 112 2.10 -18.85 -36.94
C MET A 112 1.65 -19.53 -35.63
N VAL A 113 0.40 -19.33 -35.19
CA VAL A 113 -0.13 -19.97 -33.97
C VAL A 113 -0.67 -21.37 -34.24
N ALA A 114 -1.06 -21.68 -35.48
CA ALA A 114 -1.55 -23.00 -35.89
C ALA A 114 -0.41 -24.02 -36.09
N GLU A 115 0.83 -23.59 -36.30
CA GLU A 115 2.01 -24.45 -36.22
C GLU A 115 2.31 -24.79 -34.76
N LYS A 116 1.69 -25.87 -34.26
CA LYS A 116 2.08 -26.51 -33.01
C LYS A 116 1.95 -28.03 -33.08
#